data_AF-A0AB38E387-F1
#
_entry.id   AF-A0AB38E387-F1
#
_cell.length_a   1.000
_cell.length_b   1.000
_cell.length_c   1.000
_cell.angle_alpha   90.00
_cell.angle_beta   90.00
_cell.angle_gamma   90.00
#
_symmetry.space_group_name_H-M   'P 1'
#
loop_
_entity.id
_entity.type
_entity.pdbx_description
1 polymer ?
#
loop_
_entity_poly.entity_id
_entity_poly.type
_entity_poly.pdbx_seq_one_letter_code
_entity_poly.pdbx_strand_id
1 'polypeptide(L)'
;MNKLKIFFFLLFLLASSVAYASDERGECIRNGVVVVEIARIKADEDPKILINGVIAAKGKELSVIRNSCSKYMIVMISPKSTMRDFIDFGFLASKSGFAENSDEYLPFVYSSDRTRMTYLKTMAVIRFTDDREQLEEIAEMPPKKSKFI
;
A
#
# COMPACT_ATOMS: atom_id res chain seq x y z
N MET A 1 -14.29 -0.50 -62.40
CA MET A 1 -13.63 -1.36 -61.40
C MET A 1 -13.22 -0.62 -60.12
N ASN A 2 -14.08 0.24 -59.53
CA ASN A 2 -13.71 1.01 -58.32
C ASN A 2 -14.73 0.96 -57.16
N LYS A 3 -15.81 0.18 -57.27
CA LYS A 3 -16.82 0.08 -56.19
C LYS A 3 -16.62 -1.11 -55.24
N LEU A 4 -15.81 -2.10 -55.63
CA LEU A 4 -15.61 -3.32 -54.84
C LEU A 4 -14.55 -3.19 -53.73
N LYS A 5 -13.63 -2.24 -53.82
CA LYS A 5 -12.58 -2.00 -52.82
C LYS A 5 -13.05 -1.21 -51.60
N ILE A 6 -14.08 -0.36 -51.77
CA ILE A 6 -14.61 0.49 -50.69
C ILE A 6 -15.47 -0.33 -49.72
N PHE A 7 -16.19 -1.34 -50.23
CA PHE A 7 -17.06 -2.17 -49.39
C PHE A 7 -16.28 -3.11 -48.45
N PHE A 8 -15.10 -3.57 -48.88
CA PHE A 8 -14.27 -4.46 -48.06
C PHE A 8 -13.56 -3.74 -46.91
N PHE A 9 -13.34 -2.42 -47.03
CA PHE A 9 -12.70 -1.62 -45.99
C PHE A 9 -13.68 -1.21 -44.87
N LEU A 10 -14.97 -1.05 -45.20
CA LEU A 10 -16.02 -0.71 -44.24
C LEU A 10 -16.48 -1.91 -43.39
N LEU A 11 -16.34 -3.15 -43.88
CA LEU A 11 -16.68 -4.34 -43.09
C LEU A 11 -15.62 -4.68 -42.02
N PHE A 12 -14.36 -4.26 -42.21
CA PHE A 12 -13.28 -4.56 -41.27
C PHE A 12 -13.25 -3.60 -40.07
N LEU A 13 -13.79 -2.39 -40.22
CA LEU A 13 -13.86 -1.38 -39.15
C LEU A 13 -15.06 -1.57 -38.20
N LEU A 14 -16.07 -2.34 -38.58
CA LEU A 14 -17.24 -2.64 -37.74
C LEU A 14 -17.09 -3.90 -36.88
N ALA A 15 -16.05 -4.71 -37.13
CA ALA A 15 -15.73 -5.88 -36.32
C ALA A 15 -14.78 -5.59 -35.14
N SER A 16 -14.31 -4.35 -34.99
CA SER A 16 -13.40 -3.94 -33.89
C SER A 16 -14.14 -3.41 -32.66
N SER A 17 -15.46 -3.29 -32.70
CA SER A 17 -16.28 -2.59 -31.71
C SER A 17 -16.87 -3.50 -30.62
N VAL A 18 -16.17 -4.57 -30.26
CA VAL A 18 -16.51 -5.31 -29.04
C VAL A 18 -15.25 -5.81 -28.34
N ALA A 19 -14.28 -4.89 -28.15
CA ALA A 19 -13.52 -4.96 -26.92
C ALA A 19 -14.50 -4.65 -25.79
N TYR A 20 -15.21 -5.67 -25.31
CA TYR A 20 -15.61 -5.69 -23.91
C TYR A 20 -14.29 -5.60 -23.13
N ALA A 21 -13.86 -4.37 -22.83
CA ALA A 21 -13.25 -4.10 -21.55
C ALA A 21 -14.37 -4.39 -20.54
N SER A 22 -14.57 -5.69 -20.27
CA SER A 22 -15.18 -6.13 -19.05
C SER A 22 -14.26 -5.55 -17.99
N ASP A 23 -14.66 -4.40 -17.45
CA ASP A 23 -14.18 -3.87 -16.18
C ASP A 23 -14.77 -4.79 -15.10
N GLU A 24 -14.50 -6.10 -15.20
CA GLU A 24 -14.60 -7.08 -14.13
C GLU A 24 -13.41 -6.82 -13.18
N ARG A 25 -13.32 -5.59 -12.70
CA ARG A 25 -12.93 -5.40 -11.31
C ARG A 25 -14.11 -5.93 -10.52
N GLY A 26 -14.17 -7.26 -10.34
CA GLY A 26 -14.97 -7.82 -9.25
C GLY A 26 -14.69 -6.97 -8.02
N GLU A 27 -15.75 -6.47 -7.38
CA GLU A 27 -15.62 -5.58 -6.23
C GLU A 27 -14.61 -6.20 -5.27
N CYS A 28 -13.46 -5.55 -5.18
CA CYS A 28 -12.36 -5.96 -4.33
C CYS A 28 -12.86 -5.75 -2.89
N ILE A 29 -13.39 -6.80 -2.28
CA ILE A 29 -13.86 -6.78 -0.89
C ILE A 29 -12.61 -6.52 -0.04
N ARG A 30 -12.52 -5.29 0.49
CA ARG A 30 -11.36 -4.85 1.24
C ARG A 30 -11.35 -5.54 2.61
N ASN A 31 -10.43 -6.47 2.80
CA ASN A 31 -10.28 -7.24 4.04
C ASN A 31 -8.80 -7.28 4.48
N GLY A 32 -8.56 -7.39 5.78
CA GLY A 32 -7.22 -7.50 6.35
C GLY A 32 -6.31 -6.30 6.12
N VAL A 33 -5.01 -6.54 6.31
CA VAL A 33 -3.98 -5.50 6.31
C VAL A 33 -2.99 -5.64 5.16
N VAL A 34 -2.54 -4.53 4.59
CA VAL A 34 -1.28 -4.48 3.83
C VAL A 34 -0.23 -3.87 4.74
N VAL A 35 0.87 -4.58 4.95
CA VAL A 35 1.98 -4.09 5.77
C VAL A 35 3.02 -3.50 4.85
N VAL A 36 3.35 -2.23 5.03
CA VAL A 36 4.36 -1.54 4.24
C VAL A 36 5.48 -1.07 5.15
N GLU A 37 6.66 -1.65 5.01
CA GLU A 37 7.84 -1.24 5.77
C GLU A 37 8.69 -0.27 4.95
N ILE A 38 8.98 0.90 5.54
CA ILE A 38 10.00 1.83 5.07
C ILE A 38 11.30 1.45 5.79
N ALA A 39 12.04 0.51 5.20
CA ALA A 39 13.25 -0.03 5.77
C ALA A 39 14.48 0.79 5.33
N ARG A 40 15.21 1.29 6.32
CA ARG A 40 16.47 1.99 6.12
C ARG A 40 17.47 1.47 7.15
N ILE A 41 18.57 0.90 6.66
CA ILE A 41 19.65 0.31 7.45
C ILE A 41 20.72 1.38 7.75
N LYS A 42 20.95 2.32 6.83
CA LYS A 42 21.89 3.44 7.01
C LYS A 42 21.30 4.78 6.56
N ALA A 43 21.82 5.88 7.11
CA ALA A 43 21.32 7.22 6.80
C ALA A 43 21.66 7.68 5.37
N ASP A 44 22.70 7.10 4.76
CA ASP A 44 23.29 7.48 3.47
C ASP A 44 22.82 6.62 2.28
N GLU A 45 22.01 5.58 2.51
CA GLU A 45 21.44 4.75 1.43
C GLU A 45 20.04 5.22 1.02
N ASP A 46 19.45 4.60 -0.01
CA ASP A 46 18.02 4.79 -0.32
C ASP A 46 17.17 3.89 0.59
N PRO A 47 15.96 4.32 0.99
CA PRO A 47 15.06 3.45 1.74
C PRO A 47 14.57 2.31 0.83
N LYS A 48 14.42 1.12 1.39
CA LYS A 48 13.76 0.00 0.73
C LYS A 48 12.33 -0.05 1.21
N ILE A 49 11.38 -0.13 0.27
CA ILE A 49 9.98 -0.35 0.57
C ILE A 49 9.73 -1.85 0.52
N LEU A 50 9.33 -2.44 1.65
CA LEU A 50 8.87 -3.82 1.70
C LEU A 50 7.36 -3.82 1.83
N ILE A 51 6.69 -4.65 1.05
CA ILE A 51 5.24 -4.84 1.14
C ILE A 51 5.01 -6.29 1.53
N ASN A 52 4.35 -6.51 2.67
CA ASN A 52 4.17 -7.81 3.31
C ASN A 52 5.49 -8.60 3.44
N GLY A 53 6.56 -7.91 3.83
CA GLY A 53 7.90 -8.50 4.03
C GLY A 53 8.72 -8.71 2.74
N VAL A 54 8.17 -8.41 1.56
CA VAL A 54 8.87 -8.56 0.28
C VAL A 54 9.31 -7.21 -0.27
N ILE A 55 10.56 -7.08 -0.69
CA ILE A 55 11.06 -5.84 -1.30
C ILE A 55 10.28 -5.55 -2.58
N ALA A 56 9.61 -4.40 -2.62
CA ALA A 56 8.88 -3.95 -3.78
C ALA A 56 9.83 -3.45 -4.87
N ALA A 57 9.53 -3.79 -6.13
CA ALA A 57 10.28 -3.24 -7.25
C ALA A 57 10.00 -1.74 -7.39
N LYS A 58 11.07 -0.95 -7.63
CA LYS A 58 10.99 0.50 -7.75
C LYS A 58 9.97 0.90 -8.82
N GLY A 59 9.01 1.75 -8.47
CA GLY A 59 7.93 2.22 -9.34
C GLY A 59 6.74 1.26 -9.48
N LYS A 60 6.74 0.11 -8.79
CA LYS A 60 5.63 -0.86 -8.75
C LYS A 60 4.90 -0.88 -7.40
N GLU A 61 5.38 -0.13 -6.41
CA GLU A 61 4.84 -0.10 -5.04
C GLU A 61 3.35 0.23 -5.05
N LEU A 62 2.95 1.26 -5.81
CA LEU A 62 1.55 1.67 -5.93
C LEU A 62 0.65 0.56 -6.46
N SER A 63 1.09 -0.15 -7.51
CA SER A 63 0.31 -1.25 -8.08
C SER A 63 0.19 -2.42 -7.11
N VAL A 64 1.26 -2.74 -6.38
CA VAL A 64 1.25 -3.83 -5.40
C VAL A 64 0.30 -3.51 -4.25
N ILE A 65 0.34 -2.28 -3.71
CA ILE A 65 -0.58 -1.86 -2.64
C ILE A 65 -2.03 -1.90 -3.13
N ARG A 66 -2.33 -1.34 -4.30
CA ARG A 66 -3.71 -1.33 -4.83
C ARG A 66 -4.25 -2.73 -5.09
N ASN A 67 -3.40 -3.64 -5.55
CA ASN A 67 -3.77 -5.03 -5.82
C ASN A 67 -3.86 -5.88 -4.55
N SER A 68 -3.41 -5.37 -3.40
CA SER A 68 -3.49 -6.09 -2.12
C SER A 68 -4.92 -6.25 -1.60
N CYS A 69 -5.88 -5.47 -2.11
CA CYS A 69 -7.26 -5.48 -1.66
C CYS A 69 -7.44 -5.40 -0.14
N SER A 70 -6.53 -4.70 0.55
CA SER A 70 -6.57 -4.63 2.01
C SER A 70 -7.50 -3.52 2.51
N LYS A 71 -8.10 -3.74 3.69
CA LYS A 71 -8.93 -2.75 4.40
C LYS A 71 -8.08 -1.70 5.09
N TYR A 72 -6.97 -2.11 5.68
CA TYR A 72 -6.04 -1.24 6.37
C TYR A 72 -4.64 -1.30 5.77
N MET A 73 -3.90 -0.21 5.93
CA MET A 73 -2.48 -0.12 5.68
C MET A 73 -1.76 0.11 7.01
N ILE A 74 -0.94 -0.86 7.41
CA ILE A 74 0.04 -0.67 8.47
C ILE A 74 1.34 -0.17 7.83
N VAL A 75 1.84 0.97 8.27
CA VAL A 75 3.14 1.48 7.82
C VAL A 75 4.16 1.30 8.93
N MET A 76 5.19 0.50 8.68
CA MET A 76 6.26 0.22 9.64
C MET A 76 7.49 1.03 9.26
N ILE A 77 7.89 1.96 10.12
CA ILE A 77 8.92 2.94 9.80
C ILE A 77 10.17 2.61 10.61
N SER A 78 11.28 2.40 9.92
CA SER A 78 12.58 2.22 10.54
C SER A 78 12.96 3.43 11.40
N PRO A 79 13.60 3.23 12.56
CA PRO A 79 14.09 4.34 13.39
C PRO A 79 15.18 5.17 12.70
N LYS A 80 15.74 4.68 11.59
CA LYS A 80 16.72 5.41 10.79
C LYS A 80 16.08 6.21 9.65
N SER A 81 14.78 6.05 9.40
CA SER A 81 14.05 6.74 8.34
C SER A 81 14.11 8.26 8.54
N THR A 82 14.30 8.97 7.44
CA THR A 82 14.41 10.42 7.37
C THR A 82 13.05 11.04 7.09
N MET A 83 12.85 12.32 7.41
CA MET A 83 11.62 13.06 7.09
C MET A 83 11.24 12.97 5.61
N ARG A 84 12.22 12.91 4.70
CA ARG A 84 11.95 12.73 3.27
C ARG A 84 11.25 11.41 2.98
N ASP A 85 11.68 10.32 3.61
CA ASP A 85 11.08 9.00 3.43
C ASP A 85 9.60 9.01 3.84
N PHE A 86 9.25 9.75 4.90
CA PHE A 86 7.85 9.93 5.33
C PHE A 86 7.03 10.67 4.27
N ILE A 87 7.53 11.78 3.75
CA ILE A 87 6.82 12.61 2.77
C ILE A 87 6.59 11.82 1.47
N ASP A 88 7.63 11.16 0.97
CA ASP A 88 7.56 10.40 -0.27
C ASP A 88 6.58 9.22 -0.13
N PHE A 89 6.60 8.56 1.02
CA PHE A 89 5.68 7.46 1.30
C PHE A 89 4.24 7.94 1.52
N GLY A 90 4.04 9.05 2.22
CA GLY A 90 2.72 9.65 2.43
C GLY A 90 1.98 9.94 1.12
N PHE A 91 2.71 10.47 0.14
CA PHE A 91 2.20 10.66 -1.22
C PHE A 91 1.83 9.35 -1.92
N LEU A 92 2.67 8.32 -1.78
CA LEU A 92 2.40 6.98 -2.33
C LEU A 92 1.14 6.36 -1.69
N ALA A 93 1.03 6.43 -0.36
CA ALA A 93 -0.09 5.89 0.41
C ALA A 93 -1.41 6.56 0.00
N SER A 94 -1.43 7.90 -0.10
CA SER A 94 -2.60 8.66 -0.57
C SER A 94 -3.05 8.23 -1.96
N LYS A 95 -2.13 8.09 -2.92
CA LYS A 95 -2.44 7.59 -4.27
C LYS A 95 -2.94 6.16 -4.32
N SER A 96 -2.64 5.36 -3.30
CA SER A 96 -3.05 3.96 -3.21
C SER A 96 -4.45 3.77 -2.60
N GLY A 97 -5.08 4.85 -2.14
CA GLY A 97 -6.39 4.81 -1.48
C GLY A 97 -6.32 4.75 0.05
N PHE A 98 -5.12 4.89 0.62
CA PHE A 98 -4.88 4.97 2.06
C PHE A 98 -4.34 6.35 2.43
N ALA A 99 -5.23 7.35 2.41
CA ALA A 99 -4.86 8.71 2.78
C ALA A 99 -4.36 8.78 4.24
N GLU A 100 -3.35 9.61 4.51
CA GLU A 100 -2.71 9.67 5.83
C GLU A 100 -3.67 10.03 6.98
N ASN A 101 -4.68 10.83 6.67
CA ASN A 101 -5.72 11.24 7.60
C ASN A 101 -6.87 10.21 7.75
N SER A 102 -6.88 9.13 6.97
CA SER A 102 -7.87 8.05 7.05
C SER A 102 -7.60 7.16 8.26
N ASP A 103 -8.65 6.65 8.90
CA ASP A 103 -8.55 5.60 9.93
C ASP A 103 -7.99 4.28 9.36
N GLU A 104 -8.01 4.11 8.03
CA GLU A 104 -7.43 2.96 7.33
C GLU A 104 -5.90 3.02 7.23
N TYR A 105 -5.29 4.16 7.53
CA TYR A 105 -3.83 4.37 7.49
C TYR A 105 -3.26 4.40 8.90
N LEU A 106 -2.40 3.43 9.24
CA LEU A 106 -1.86 3.27 10.58
C LEU A 106 -0.32 3.30 10.57
N PRO A 107 0.28 4.48 10.82
CA PRO A 107 1.73 4.62 10.83
C PRO A 107 2.33 4.28 12.20
N PHE A 108 3.34 3.42 12.19
CA PHE A 108 4.12 3.00 13.35
C PHE A 108 5.61 3.26 13.12
N VAL A 109 6.29 3.74 14.16
CA VAL A 109 7.77 3.72 14.22
C VAL A 109 8.18 2.62 15.17
N TYR A 110 9.05 1.72 14.74
CA TYR A 110 9.57 0.65 15.60
C TYR A 110 10.94 0.98 16.17
N SER A 111 11.28 0.40 17.32
CA SER A 111 12.59 0.57 17.95
C SER A 111 13.68 -0.24 17.24
N SER A 112 14.95 0.19 17.38
CA SER A 112 16.08 -0.47 16.70
C SER A 112 16.27 -1.95 17.09
N ASP A 113 15.87 -2.31 18.30
CA ASP A 113 15.88 -3.68 18.84
C ASP A 113 14.58 -4.47 18.53
N ARG A 114 13.62 -3.86 17.82
CA ARG A 114 12.30 -4.44 17.48
C ARG A 114 11.56 -5.01 18.69
N THR A 115 11.66 -4.36 19.85
CA THR A 115 10.89 -4.75 21.05
C THR A 115 9.57 -3.99 21.16
N ARG A 116 9.50 -2.78 20.59
CA ARG A 116 8.37 -1.87 20.68
C ARG A 116 8.10 -1.17 19.36
N MET A 117 6.85 -0.75 19.19
CA MET A 117 6.43 0.16 18.13
C MET A 117 5.48 1.24 18.68
N THR A 118 5.63 2.45 18.16
CA THR A 118 4.87 3.64 18.57
C THR A 118 3.90 3.98 17.46
N TYR A 119 2.60 3.99 17.79
CA TYR A 119 1.57 4.44 16.87
C TYR A 119 1.60 5.96 16.76
N LEU A 120 1.95 6.49 15.58
CA LEU A 120 2.25 7.92 15.45
C LEU A 120 1.04 8.84 15.60
N LYS A 121 -0.19 8.35 15.40
CA LYS A 121 -1.39 9.18 15.56
C LYS A 121 -1.73 9.48 17.02
N THR A 122 -1.41 8.59 17.95
CA THR A 122 -1.74 8.73 19.38
C THR A 122 -0.51 8.74 20.28
N MET A 123 0.68 8.48 19.72
CA MET A 123 1.94 8.24 20.43
C MET A 123 1.89 7.06 21.40
N ALA A 124 0.89 6.17 21.28
CA ALA A 124 0.78 4.98 22.10
C ALA A 124 1.89 3.97 21.76
N VAL A 125 2.57 3.47 22.78
CA VAL A 125 3.63 2.46 22.65
C VAL A 125 3.08 1.08 22.96
N ILE A 126 3.29 0.13 22.05
CA ILE A 126 2.90 -1.27 22.18
C ILE A 126 4.07 -2.19 21.81
N ARG A 127 3.94 -3.49 22.10
CA ARG A 127 4.92 -4.50 21.71
C ARG A 127 5.04 -4.55 20.19
N PHE A 128 6.27 -4.65 19.71
CA PHE A 128 6.52 -4.89 18.30
C PHE A 128 5.93 -6.24 17.89
N THR A 129 5.29 -6.26 16.72
CA THR A 129 4.86 -7.48 16.05
C THR A 129 4.92 -7.25 14.54
N ASP A 130 5.34 -8.28 13.82
CA ASP A 130 5.28 -8.41 12.37
C ASP A 130 4.27 -9.50 11.95
N ASP A 131 3.59 -10.11 12.93
CA ASP A 131 2.53 -11.08 12.70
C ASP A 131 1.29 -10.39 12.12
N ARG A 132 0.83 -10.88 10.98
CA ARG A 132 -0.22 -10.23 10.18
C ARG A 132 -1.57 -10.23 10.89
N GLU A 133 -1.91 -11.31 11.60
CA GLU A 133 -3.18 -11.43 12.33
C GLU A 133 -3.23 -10.44 13.50
N GLN A 134 -2.17 -10.38 14.30
CA GLN A 134 -2.07 -9.38 15.37
C GLN A 134 -2.12 -7.94 14.84
N LEU A 135 -1.47 -7.67 13.70
CA LEU A 135 -1.51 -6.36 13.07
C LEU A 135 -2.93 -5.99 12.58
N GLU A 136 -3.72 -6.97 12.15
CA GLU A 136 -5.12 -6.78 11.80
C GLU A 136 -5.98 -6.46 13.03
N GLU A 137 -5.79 -7.18 14.13
CA GLU A 137 -6.47 -6.85 15.41
C GLU A 137 -6.14 -5.44 15.89
N ILE A 138 -4.87 -5.04 15.77
CA ILE A 138 -4.41 -3.69 16.07
C ILE A 138 -5.07 -2.66 15.13
N ALA A 139 -5.29 -3.01 13.86
CA ALA A 139 -5.91 -2.13 12.89
C ALA A 139 -7.41 -1.91 13.15
N GLU A 140 -8.12 -2.97 13.54
CA GLU A 140 -9.54 -2.89 13.94
C GLU A 140 -9.72 -2.11 15.25
N MET A 141 -8.75 -2.18 16.17
CA MET A 141 -8.76 -1.43 17.44
C MET A 141 -7.44 -0.69 17.70
N PRO A 142 -7.20 0.45 17.03
CA PRO A 142 -5.93 1.17 17.14
C PRO A 142 -5.63 1.61 18.58
N PRO A 143 -4.34 1.56 19.00
CA PRO A 143 -3.99 1.80 20.39
C PRO A 143 -4.19 3.28 20.77
N LYS A 144 -5.02 3.51 21.79
CA LYS A 144 -5.29 4.87 22.32
C LYS A 144 -4.39 5.25 23.50
N LYS A 145 -3.78 4.26 24.16
CA LYS A 145 -2.90 4.41 25.33
C LYS A 145 -1.75 3.42 25.21
N SER A 146 -0.59 3.79 25.76
CA SER A 146 0.53 2.86 25.89
C SER A 146 0.15 1.69 26.80
N LYS A 147 0.55 0.48 26.40
CA LYS A 147 0.39 -0.74 27.21
C LYS A 147 1.75 -1.30 27.69
N PHE A 148 2.82 -0.54 27.48
CA PHE A 148 4.14 -0.80 28.05
C PHE A 148 4.17 -0.23 29.47
N ILE A 149 4.22 -1.10 30.47
CA ILE A 149 4.66 -0.80 31.85
C ILE A 149 6.07 -1.35 31.98
#